data_AF-A0A845ZMT5-F1
#
_entry.id   AF-A0A845ZMT5-F1
#
_cell.length_a   1.000
_cell.length_b   1.000
_cell.length_c   1.000
_cell.angle_alpha   90.00
_cell.angle_beta   90.00
_cell.angle_gamma   90.00
#
_symmetry.space_group_name_H-M   'P 1'
#
loop_
_entity.id
_entity.type
_entity.pdbx_description
1 polymer ?
#
loop_
_entity_poly.entity_id
_entity_poly.type
_entity_poly.pdbx_seq_one_letter_code
_entity_poly.pdbx_strand_id
1 'polypeptide(L)'
;MIDTTQAAYLLGICPQRVRQLLKEGRIQGAEKVGRFWRIPLYNGMPKIVPGSRGPQGSWRKQPSKSLTHIYLNEEVLQKNQQNHTTDPVITV
;
A
#
# COMPACT_ATOMS: atom_id res chain seq x y z
N MET A 1 1.76 -16.26 2.13
CA MET A 1 1.27 -15.31 3.16
C MET A 1 2.14 -14.08 3.11
N ILE A 2 1.58 -12.92 3.44
CA ILE A 2 2.27 -11.64 3.39
C ILE A 2 2.18 -10.91 4.74
N ASP A 3 3.04 -9.92 4.93
CA ASP A 3 3.03 -9.07 6.11
C ASP A 3 2.03 -7.90 5.96
N THR A 4 1.91 -7.10 7.02
CA THR A 4 0.98 -5.95 7.05
C THR A 4 1.38 -4.88 6.03
N THR A 5 2.68 -4.70 5.79
CA THR A 5 3.21 -3.67 4.90
C THR A 5 2.89 -4.00 3.44
N GLN A 6 3.14 -5.24 3.02
CA GLN A 6 2.76 -5.73 1.70
C GLN A 6 1.25 -5.71 1.51
N ALA A 7 0.47 -6.06 2.54
CA ALA A 7 -0.99 -6.02 2.45
C ALA A 7 -1.51 -4.59 2.25
N ALA A 8 -0.93 -3.62 2.96
CA ALA A 8 -1.23 -2.20 2.81
C ALA A 8 -0.98 -1.70 1.38
N TYR A 9 0.16 -2.08 0.81
CA TYR A 9 0.52 -1.75 -0.56
C TYR A 9 -0.49 -2.31 -1.57
N LEU A 10 -0.84 -3.60 -1.47
CA LEU A 10 -1.80 -4.23 -2.38
C LEU A 10 -3.20 -3.62 -2.28
N LEU A 11 -3.66 -3.36 -1.05
CA LEU A 11 -4.98 -2.78 -0.78
C LEU A 11 -5.06 -1.28 -1.10
N GLY A 12 -3.91 -0.61 -1.28
CA GLY A 12 -3.85 0.84 -1.49
C GLY A 12 -4.31 1.64 -0.28
N ILE A 13 -4.06 1.15 0.93
CA ILE A 13 -4.44 1.81 2.20
C ILE A 13 -3.25 1.87 3.16
N CYS A 14 -3.30 2.74 4.16
CA CYS A 14 -2.20 2.86 5.12
C CYS A 14 -2.06 1.59 6.01
N PRO A 15 -0.83 1.23 6.44
CA PRO A 15 -0.62 0.07 7.32
C PRO A 15 -1.38 0.14 8.65
N GLN A 16 -1.65 1.34 9.16
CA GLN A 16 -2.45 1.53 10.36
C GLN A 16 -3.90 1.06 10.16
N ARG A 17 -4.48 1.34 9.00
CA ARG A 17 -5.83 0.87 8.65
C ARG A 17 -5.87 -0.66 8.51
N VAL A 18 -4.84 -1.26 7.90
CA VAL A 18 -4.71 -2.74 7.84
C VAL A 18 -4.67 -3.33 9.25
N ARG A 19 -3.87 -2.76 10.17
CA ARG A 19 -3.82 -3.20 11.58
C ARG A 19 -5.18 -3.10 12.26
N GLN A 20 -5.96 -2.05 11.98
CA GLN A 20 -7.30 -1.92 12.50
C GLN A 20 -8.23 -3.03 11.96
N LEU A 21 -8.22 -3.29 10.65
CA LEU A 21 -9.01 -4.37 10.05
C LEU A 21 -8.65 -5.75 10.59
N LEU A 22 -7.37 -5.99 10.88
CA LEU A 22 -6.89 -7.22 11.53
C LEU A 22 -7.42 -7.36 12.95
N LYS A 23 -7.37 -6.28 13.74
CA LYS A 23 -7.95 -6.26 15.10
C LYS A 23 -9.47 -6.46 15.08
N GLU A 24 -10.15 -5.93 14.07
CA GLU A 24 -11.60 -6.12 13.85
C GLU A 24 -11.93 -7.53 13.31
N GLY A 25 -10.95 -8.38 13.00
CA GLY A 25 -11.16 -9.72 12.43
C GLY A 25 -11.68 -9.71 10.99
N ARG A 26 -11.50 -8.60 10.27
CA ARG A 26 -12.10 -8.37 8.95
C ARG A 26 -11.24 -8.80 7.77
N ILE A 27 -9.99 -9.18 8.00
CA ILE A 27 -9.14 -9.77 6.94
C ILE A 27 -9.24 -11.29 7.03
N GLN A 28 -9.82 -11.90 5.99
CA GLN A 28 -10.14 -13.32 5.99
C GLN A 28 -8.86 -14.18 6.11
N GLY A 29 -8.87 -15.12 7.06
CA GLY A 29 -7.79 -16.10 7.25
C GLY A 29 -6.47 -15.52 7.77
N ALA A 30 -6.46 -14.26 8.21
CA ALA A 30 -5.28 -13.67 8.80
C ALA A 30 -5.00 -14.25 10.19
N GLU A 31 -3.75 -14.63 10.44
CA GLU A 31 -3.31 -15.21 11.71
C GLU A 31 -2.22 -14.35 12.35
N LYS A 32 -2.20 -14.28 13.68
CA LYS A 32 -1.16 -13.58 14.43
C LYS A 32 -0.10 -14.59 14.87
N VAL A 33 1.12 -14.43 14.36
CA VAL A 33 2.28 -15.27 14.70
C VAL A 33 3.30 -14.41 15.43
N GLY A 34 3.33 -14.56 16.76
CA GLY A 34 4.14 -13.72 17.64
C GLY A 34 3.76 -12.24 17.54
N ARG A 35 4.70 -11.41 17.07
CA ARG A 35 4.52 -9.96 16.87
C ARG A 35 3.93 -9.59 15.51
N PHE A 36 3.91 -10.52 14.56
CA PHE A 36 3.54 -10.25 13.18
C PHE A 36 2.17 -10.85 12.82
N TRP A 37 1.54 -10.27 11.81
CA TRP A 37 0.37 -10.85 11.16
C TRP A 37 0.81 -11.54 9.87
N ARG A 38 0.32 -12.76 9.67
CA ARG A 38 0.39 -13.44 8.39
C ARG A 38 -0.96 -13.35 7.72
N ILE A 39 -0.97 -12.76 6.53
CA ILE A 39 -2.18 -12.49 5.77
C ILE A 39 -2.19 -13.39 4.54
N PRO A 40 -3.19 -14.25 4.34
CA PRO A 40 -3.31 -15.05 3.13
C PRO A 40 -3.75 -14.18 1.96
N LEU A 41 -3.38 -14.63 0.76
CA LEU A 41 -3.80 -14.01 -0.49
C LEU A 41 -4.81 -14.91 -1.18
N TYR A 42 -5.86 -14.31 -1.71
CA TYR A 42 -6.85 -14.95 -2.56
C TYR A 42 -6.78 -14.25 -3.92
N ASN A 43 -6.42 -14.98 -4.98
CA ASN A 43 -6.18 -14.41 -6.31
C ASN A 43 -5.21 -13.21 -6.29
N GLY A 44 -4.14 -13.31 -5.49
CA GLY A 44 -3.12 -12.27 -5.37
C GLY A 44 -3.51 -11.06 -4.49
N MET A 45 -4.69 -11.05 -3.86
CA MET A 45 -5.17 -9.94 -3.03
C MET A 45 -5.59 -10.39 -1.62
N PRO A 46 -5.37 -9.58 -0.57
CA PRO A 46 -6.01 -9.79 0.72
C PRO A 46 -7.53 -9.60 0.60
N LYS A 47 -8.30 -10.49 1.22
CA LYS A 47 -9.77 -10.42 1.19
C LYS A 47 -10.30 -9.78 2.47
N ILE A 48 -10.96 -8.64 2.34
CA ILE A 48 -11.57 -7.91 3.45
C ILE A 48 -13.08 -8.13 3.46
N VAL A 49 -13.61 -8.46 4.64
CA VAL A 49 -15.06 -8.53 4.91
C VAL A 49 -15.58 -7.11 5.16
N PRO A 50 -16.63 -6.66 4.45
CA PRO A 50 -17.22 -5.34 4.67
C PRO A 50 -17.81 -5.20 6.07
N GLY A 51 -17.90 -3.96 6.55
CA GLY A 51 -18.55 -3.65 7.82
C GLY A 51 -20.06 -3.61 7.62
N SER A 52 -20.81 -3.76 8.71
CA SER A 52 -22.28 -3.75 8.67
C SER A 52 -22.88 -2.36 8.57
N ARG A 53 -22.16 -1.31 9.01
CA ARG A 53 -22.63 0.08 9.02
C ARG A 53 -21.69 1.01 8.28
N GLY A 54 -22.25 2.09 7.77
CA GLY A 54 -21.52 3.15 7.09
C GLY A 54 -21.10 2.81 5.66
N PRO A 55 -20.34 3.69 5.02
CA PRO A 55 -19.91 3.50 3.64
C PRO A 55 -18.96 2.31 3.51
N GLN A 56 -19.06 1.62 2.37
CA GLN A 56 -18.13 0.57 2.01
C GLN A 56 -16.73 1.17 1.78
N GLY A 57 -15.69 0.45 2.18
CA GLY A 57 -14.33 0.97 2.03
C GLY A 57 -13.86 0.94 0.58
N SER A 58 -13.03 1.94 0.24
CA SER A 58 -12.50 2.18 -1.10
C SER A 58 -11.20 1.43 -1.41
N TRP A 59 -10.86 0.38 -0.64
CA TRP A 59 -9.63 -0.38 -0.86
C TRP A 59 -9.67 -1.14 -2.20
N ARG A 60 -8.49 -1.34 -2.78
CA ARG A 60 -8.33 -2.05 -4.06
C ARG A 60 -8.77 -3.51 -3.93
N LYS A 61 -9.52 -3.99 -4.93
CA LYS A 61 -9.97 -5.40 -5.03
C LYS A 61 -9.10 -6.23 -5.98
N GLN A 62 -8.29 -5.56 -6.79
CA GLN A 62 -7.35 -6.16 -7.74
C GLN A 62 -6.02 -5.41 -7.69
N PRO A 63 -4.90 -6.06 -8.01
CA PRO A 63 -3.60 -5.39 -8.13
C PRO A 63 -3.66 -4.27 -9.17
N SER A 64 -2.86 -3.22 -9.00
CA SER A 64 -2.70 -2.19 -10.04
C SER A 64 -2.15 -2.83 -11.30
N LYS A 65 -2.84 -2.64 -12.44
CA LYS A 65 -2.36 -3.11 -13.74
C LYS A 65 -1.32 -2.17 -14.36
N SER A 66 -1.37 -0.88 -14.01
CA SER A 66 -0.51 0.14 -14.58
C SER A 66 0.63 0.49 -13.63
N LEU A 67 1.84 0.60 -14.20
CA LEU A 67 2.98 1.22 -13.53
C LEU A 67 2.71 2.73 -13.42
N THR A 68 2.90 3.29 -12.23
CA THR A 68 2.91 4.75 -12.07
C THR A 68 4.20 5.28 -12.68
N HIS A 69 4.10 6.04 -13.76
CA HIS A 69 5.24 6.74 -14.35
C HIS A 69 5.36 8.09 -13.67
N ILE A 70 6.53 8.37 -13.08
CA ILE A 70 6.88 9.68 -12.55
C ILE A 70 7.90 10.27 -13.52
N TYR A 71 7.52 11.35 -14.20
CA TYR A 71 8.44 12.08 -15.07
C TYR A 71 9.30 12.99 -14.21
N LEU A 72 10.61 12.99 -14.49
CA LEU A 72 11.60 13.79 -13.78
C LEU A 72 12.15 14.85 -14.73
N ASN A 73 12.43 16.06 -14.20
CA ASN A 73 13.16 17.06 -14.97
C ASN A 73 14.65 16.70 -14.99
N GLU A 74 15.12 16.17 -16.12
CA GLU A 74 16.51 15.71 -16.29
C GLU A 74 17.53 16.84 -16.11
N GLU A 75 17.21 18.06 -16.56
CA GLU A 75 18.13 19.21 -16.45
C GLU A 75 18.38 19.57 -14.98
N VAL A 76 17.31 19.62 -14.17
CA VAL A 76 17.41 19.89 -12.74
C VAL A 76 18.15 18.75 -12.03
N LEU A 77 17.90 17.50 -12.41
CA LEU A 77 18.60 16.35 -11.85
C LEU A 77 20.11 16.41 -12.10
N GLN A 78 20.53 16.72 -13.32
CA GLN A 78 21.94 16.85 -13.69
C GLN A 78 22.60 18.01 -12.94
N LYS A 79 21.93 19.16 -12.88
CA LYS A 79 22.43 20.34 -12.15
C LYS A 79 22.60 20.04 -10.65
N ASN A 80 21.67 19.31 -10.05
CA ASN A 80 21.76 18.89 -8.66
C ASN A 80 22.93 17.96 -8.39
N GLN A 81 23.17 16.99 -9.28
CA GLN A 81 24.32 16.08 -9.16
C GLN A 81 25.65 16.83 -9.24
N GLN A 82 25.77 17.81 -10.16
CA GLN A 82 26.99 18.59 -10.34
C GLN A 82 27.28 19.54 -9.18
N ASN A 83 26.24 20.21 -8.65
CA ASN A 83 26.40 21.23 -7.62
C ASN A 83 26.20 20.69 -6.19
N HIS A 84 25.94 19.39 -6.03
CA HIS A 84 25.56 18.77 -4.75
C HIS A 84 24.36 19.46 -4.07
N THR A 85 23.39 19.91 -4.87
CA THR A 85 22.15 20.57 -4.43
C THR A 85 20.97 19.62 -4.45
N THR A 86 19.88 19.99 -3.75
CA THR A 86 18.66 19.16 -3.61
C THR A 86 17.41 19.88 -4.12
N ASP A 87 17.54 20.61 -5.24
CA ASP A 87 16.39 21.32 -5.82
C ASP A 87 15.32 20.33 -6.30
N PRO A 88 14.03 20.71 -6.27
CA PRO A 88 12.95 19.79 -6.62
C PRO A 88 13.01 19.39 -8.11
N VAL A 89 13.12 18.09 -8.36
CA VAL A 89 13.20 17.50 -9.72
C VAL A 89 11.81 17.14 -10.28
N ILE A 90 10.80 17.11 -9.41
CA ILE A 90 9.40 16.86 -9.77
C ILE A 90 8.69 18.21 -9.77
N THR A 91 8.27 18.67 -10.94
CA THR A 91 7.42 19.86 -11.10
C THR A 91 5.99 19.41 -11.43
N VAL A 92 5.00 20.04 -10.79
CA VAL A 92 3.56 19.74 -10.92
C VAL A 92 2.86 20.87 -11.63
#